data_AF-A0A1L9S8T4-F1
#
_entry.id   AF-A0A1L9S8T4-F1
#
_cell.length_a   1.000
_cell.length_b   1.000
_cell.length_c   1.000
_cell.angle_alpha   90.00
_cell.angle_beta   90.00
_cell.angle_gamma   90.00
#
_symmetry.space_group_name_H-M   'P 1'
#
loop_
_entity.id
_entity.type
_entity.pdbx_description
1 polymer ?
#
loop_
_entity_poly.entity_id
_entity_poly.type
_entity_poly.pdbx_seq_one_letter_code
_entity_poly.pdbx_strand_id
1 'polypeptide(L)'
;MADRKGKRRLSNITPNPPPVTRRSRRLMGQSPNTPGEEEPPQPLRAASREMSTISGLSAVSTQPGQEPWAELKQRAKARITSYKPARRANDDKLQDCLRCFIDILPADGQESIARDIADCQTDEDLWRVYHNLLTGLLLPIKAASRTPSVTLYPHTRRQRNADIVASTFPDESELRVERFRKACLERDSQRCVISGVMDIEHWEKIGFPRDIESGHVEGAHIIPFSFGSWEGKTLPDDAGPKWEVLVRCFPAVRRLGMRPETINDPCNGLTMFSPLHMEFGSFQMAFKETDTPHRYLLKTYRRFSTSLFKHIPQSPFVELTSTTGDTARPSPVLLNCHFYLAEILNVSGMSEYIEEKIQDWESLKLAPGAGQLRADGSTDVSRYLQAGLWSLVSVS
;
A
#
# COMPACT_ATOMS: atom_id res chain seq x y z
N MET A 1 41.41 -54.76 24.06
CA MET A 1 40.53 -55.76 24.70
C MET A 1 39.17 -55.11 24.84
N ALA A 2 38.30 -55.27 23.84
CA ALA A 2 37.25 -56.31 23.74
C ALA A 2 35.98 -55.86 24.50
N ASP A 3 34.74 -56.03 24.04
CA ASP A 3 34.09 -56.34 22.76
C ASP A 3 32.57 -56.29 23.07
N ARG A 4 31.74 -55.80 22.13
CA ARG A 4 30.32 -56.22 21.86
C ARG A 4 29.25 -56.14 22.99
N LYS A 5 27.94 -55.92 22.80
CA LYS A 5 26.89 -56.05 21.75
C LYS A 5 25.71 -55.17 22.28
N GLY A 6 24.88 -54.45 21.52
CA GLY A 6 24.10 -54.87 20.35
C GLY A 6 22.68 -55.30 20.76
N LYS A 7 21.65 -54.47 20.46
CA LYS A 7 20.29 -54.94 20.13
C LYS A 7 19.47 -53.86 19.40
N ARG A 8 19.21 -54.15 18.12
CA ARG A 8 18.25 -53.50 17.21
C ARG A 8 16.81 -53.85 17.63
N ARG A 9 15.87 -52.93 17.40
CA ARG A 9 14.48 -53.28 17.05
C ARG A 9 14.06 -52.45 15.84
N LEU A 10 13.74 -53.18 14.77
CA LEU A 10 13.08 -52.70 13.56
C LEU A 10 11.61 -52.43 13.88
N SER A 11 11.07 -51.33 13.37
CA SER A 11 9.63 -51.14 13.19
C SER A 11 9.32 -50.99 11.70
N ASN A 12 8.33 -51.75 11.27
CA ASN A 12 8.02 -52.13 9.90
C ASN A 12 7.56 -50.96 9.02
N ILE A 13 8.07 -50.99 7.79
CA ILE A 13 7.60 -50.25 6.62
C ILE A 13 6.40 -51.02 6.04
N THR A 14 5.27 -50.35 5.87
CA THR A 14 4.15 -50.83 5.04
C THR A 14 4.12 -50.06 3.71
N PRO A 15 3.88 -50.72 2.56
CA PRO A 15 4.05 -50.11 1.24
C PRO A 15 2.77 -49.48 0.68
N ASN A 16 2.94 -48.37 -0.04
CA ASN A 16 1.93 -47.72 -0.88
C ASN A 16 1.48 -48.63 -2.04
N PRO A 17 0.19 -48.57 -2.47
CA PRO A 17 -0.28 -49.25 -3.67
C PRO A 17 0.11 -48.51 -4.98
N PRO A 18 0.22 -49.22 -6.11
CA PRO A 18 0.78 -48.69 -7.36
C PRO A 18 -0.26 -47.92 -8.22
N PRO A 19 0.19 -47.12 -9.21
CA PRO A 19 -0.68 -46.36 -10.09
C PRO A 19 -1.32 -47.23 -11.19
N VAL A 20 -2.60 -46.99 -11.46
CA VAL A 20 -3.35 -47.64 -12.54
C VAL A 20 -3.07 -46.93 -13.86
N THR A 21 -2.31 -47.60 -14.74
CA THR A 21 -2.16 -47.26 -16.15
C THR A 21 -3.32 -47.84 -16.96
N ARG A 22 -3.99 -47.03 -17.80
CA ARG A 22 -4.85 -47.55 -18.88
C ARG A 22 -4.52 -46.90 -20.23
N ARG A 23 -4.02 -47.75 -21.12
CA ARG A 23 -3.76 -47.61 -22.57
C ARG A 23 -4.94 -46.92 -23.28
N SER A 24 -4.74 -45.86 -24.07
CA SER A 24 -4.33 -45.87 -25.51
C SER A 24 -5.03 -46.92 -26.37
N ARG A 25 -5.97 -46.47 -27.22
CA ARG A 25 -6.42 -47.19 -28.42
C ARG A 25 -6.38 -46.23 -29.62
N ARG A 26 -5.45 -46.51 -30.54
CA ARG A 26 -5.36 -45.95 -31.90
C ARG A 26 -6.35 -46.66 -32.83
N LEU A 27 -6.88 -45.92 -33.81
CA LEU A 27 -7.17 -46.33 -35.19
C LEU A 27 -6.92 -45.06 -36.05
N MET A 28 -5.86 -44.99 -36.87
CA MET A 28 -5.82 -45.35 -38.31
C MET A 28 -6.95 -44.65 -39.10
N GLY A 29 -6.75 -43.89 -40.18
CA GLY A 29 -5.60 -43.56 -41.04
C GLY A 29 -6.14 -42.87 -42.31
N GLN A 30 -5.42 -41.84 -42.77
CA GLN A 30 -5.25 -41.31 -44.14
C GLN A 30 -6.43 -41.28 -45.16
N SER A 31 -6.77 -40.04 -45.57
CA SER A 31 -7.04 -39.46 -46.92
C SER A 31 -6.96 -40.36 -48.17
N PRO A 32 -7.74 -40.07 -49.25
CA PRO A 32 -7.27 -39.05 -50.22
C PRO A 32 -8.34 -38.27 -51.02
N ASN A 33 -7.84 -37.25 -51.74
CA ASN A 33 -8.33 -36.60 -52.97
C ASN A 33 -9.22 -35.33 -52.89
N THR A 34 -8.57 -34.21 -53.21
CA THR A 34 -9.05 -33.09 -54.06
C THR A 34 -9.39 -33.60 -55.47
N PRO A 35 -10.31 -32.98 -56.23
CA PRO A 35 -10.06 -31.65 -56.86
C PRO A 35 -11.31 -30.74 -57.06
N GLY A 36 -11.06 -29.47 -57.41
CA GLY A 36 -12.00 -28.69 -58.24
C GLY A 36 -12.59 -27.43 -57.62
N GLU A 37 -12.07 -26.29 -58.10
CA GLU A 37 -12.60 -24.93 -58.23
C GLU A 37 -14.10 -24.66 -57.94
N GLU A 38 -14.38 -23.59 -57.17
CA GLU A 38 -15.27 -22.46 -57.55
C GLU A 38 -15.41 -21.43 -56.39
N GLU A 39 -15.27 -20.15 -56.72
CA GLU A 39 -15.47 -18.97 -55.86
C GLU A 39 -16.87 -18.36 -56.16
N PRO A 40 -17.43 -17.44 -55.34
CA PRO A 40 -17.92 -17.52 -53.97
C PRO A 40 -19.46 -17.30 -53.87
N PRO A 41 -20.08 -17.43 -52.67
CA PRO A 41 -21.18 -16.53 -52.34
C PRO A 41 -21.08 -15.84 -50.97
N GLN A 42 -21.76 -14.70 -50.93
CA GLN A 42 -21.88 -13.65 -49.93
C GLN A 42 -22.15 -14.13 -48.48
N PRO A 43 -21.65 -13.42 -47.45
CA PRO A 43 -21.96 -13.75 -46.07
C PRO A 43 -23.36 -13.27 -45.64
N LEU A 44 -24.13 -14.22 -45.12
CA LEU A 44 -25.41 -14.03 -44.45
C LEU A 44 -25.26 -13.24 -43.15
N ARG A 45 -26.27 -12.38 -42.94
CA ARG A 45 -26.49 -11.52 -41.78
C ARG A 45 -26.75 -12.31 -40.48
N ALA A 46 -26.33 -11.65 -39.40
CA ALA A 46 -26.97 -11.50 -38.09
C ALA A 46 -26.81 -12.62 -37.04
N ALA A 47 -26.06 -12.27 -35.99
CA ALA A 47 -26.63 -12.14 -34.64
C ALA A 47 -25.72 -11.23 -33.80
N SER A 48 -25.94 -9.92 -33.89
CA SER A 48 -25.38 -8.95 -32.96
C SER A 48 -26.02 -9.15 -31.59
N ARG A 49 -25.26 -9.60 -30.60
CA ARG A 49 -25.66 -9.51 -29.20
C ARG A 49 -25.51 -8.06 -28.76
N GLU A 50 -26.64 -7.46 -28.41
CA GLU A 50 -26.79 -6.13 -27.84
C GLU A 50 -25.88 -5.95 -26.63
N MET A 51 -24.83 -5.15 -26.78
CA MET A 51 -24.22 -4.46 -25.65
C MET A 51 -25.11 -3.27 -25.33
N SER A 52 -25.79 -3.34 -24.19
CA SER A 52 -26.54 -2.24 -23.63
C SER A 52 -25.58 -1.08 -23.35
N THR A 53 -25.53 -0.13 -24.29
CA THR A 53 -24.84 1.15 -24.12
C THR A 53 -25.60 1.95 -23.08
N ILE A 54 -25.02 2.13 -21.90
CA ILE A 54 -25.39 3.25 -21.02
C ILE A 54 -24.84 4.51 -21.69
N SER A 55 -25.58 4.97 -22.71
CA SER A 55 -25.43 6.29 -23.32
C SER A 55 -26.11 7.28 -22.38
N GLY A 56 -25.35 7.82 -21.45
CA GLY A 56 -25.83 8.81 -20.51
C GLY A 56 -24.66 9.38 -19.73
N LEU A 57 -24.00 10.37 -20.33
CA LEU A 57 -23.14 11.43 -19.76
C LEU A 57 -22.08 11.83 -20.80
N SER A 58 -22.52 12.42 -21.91
CA SER A 58 -21.66 13.20 -22.80
C SER A 58 -22.44 14.40 -23.29
N ALA A 59 -22.54 15.37 -22.39
CA ALA A 59 -22.71 16.78 -22.67
C ALA A 59 -22.44 17.54 -21.36
N VAL A 60 -21.20 17.49 -20.86
CA VAL A 60 -20.73 18.58 -19.99
C VAL A 60 -20.52 19.77 -20.91
N SER A 61 -21.59 20.57 -21.00
CA SER A 61 -21.57 21.91 -21.53
C SER A 61 -20.41 22.67 -20.89
N THR A 62 -19.44 23.08 -21.69
CA THR A 62 -18.39 24.02 -21.31
C THR A 62 -19.05 25.34 -20.92
N GLN A 63 -19.27 25.55 -19.62
CA GLN A 63 -19.55 26.89 -19.11
C GLN A 63 -18.23 27.69 -19.08
N PRO A 64 -18.20 28.89 -19.67
CA PRO A 64 -17.09 29.82 -19.51
C PRO A 64 -17.22 30.51 -18.15
N GLY A 65 -16.29 30.25 -17.22
CA GLY A 65 -16.32 30.90 -15.91
C GLY A 65 -15.52 30.25 -14.79
N GLN A 66 -14.47 29.47 -15.07
CA GLN A 66 -13.58 29.02 -13.98
C GLN A 66 -12.89 30.25 -13.37
N GLU A 67 -13.20 30.51 -12.09
CA GLU A 67 -12.48 31.47 -11.25
C GLU A 67 -10.97 31.22 -11.39
N PRO A 68 -10.14 32.24 -11.66
CA PRO A 68 -8.70 32.08 -11.75
C PRO A 68 -8.14 31.41 -10.49
N TRP A 69 -7.20 30.47 -10.66
CA TRP A 69 -6.59 29.73 -9.54
C TRP A 69 -6.10 30.66 -8.41
N ALA A 70 -5.53 31.82 -8.76
CA ALA A 70 -5.05 32.80 -7.78
C ALA A 70 -6.17 33.33 -6.86
N GLU A 71 -7.36 33.60 -7.42
CA GLU A 71 -8.52 34.11 -6.68
C GLU A 71 -9.11 33.01 -5.79
N LEU A 72 -9.29 31.81 -6.34
CA LEU A 72 -9.75 30.64 -5.59
C LEU A 72 -8.82 30.33 -4.40
N LYS A 73 -7.50 30.30 -4.66
CA LYS A 73 -6.48 30.09 -3.63
C LYS A 73 -6.55 31.16 -2.54
N GLN A 74 -6.73 32.43 -2.92
CA GLN A 74 -6.84 33.54 -1.97
C GLN A 74 -8.10 33.41 -1.10
N ARG A 75 -9.26 33.11 -1.71
CA ARG A 75 -10.51 32.85 -0.99
C ARG A 75 -10.37 31.70 0.00
N ALA A 76 -9.84 30.56 -0.45
CA ALA A 76 -9.65 29.40 0.40
C ALA A 76 -8.73 29.72 1.59
N LYS A 77 -7.61 30.43 1.37
CA LYS A 77 -6.71 30.87 2.45
C LYS A 77 -7.36 31.88 3.40
N ALA A 78 -8.17 32.81 2.88
CA ALA A 78 -8.93 33.75 3.69
C ALA A 78 -9.95 33.00 4.57
N ARG A 79 -10.63 31.99 4.02
CA ARG A 79 -11.58 31.15 4.75
C ARG A 79 -10.91 30.34 5.86
N ILE A 80 -9.72 29.79 5.62
CA ILE A 80 -8.93 29.12 6.67
C ILE A 80 -8.55 30.12 7.78
N THR A 81 -8.13 31.32 7.39
CA THR A 81 -7.65 32.34 8.35
C THR A 81 -8.78 32.87 9.23
N SER A 82 -10.02 32.91 8.72
CA SER A 82 -11.19 33.32 9.50
C SER A 82 -11.73 32.26 10.46
N TYR A 83 -11.19 31.02 10.41
CA TYR A 83 -11.62 29.92 11.26
C TYR A 83 -11.48 30.25 12.75
N LYS A 84 -12.56 30.06 13.51
CA LYS A 84 -12.56 30.20 14.97
C LYS A 84 -12.63 28.82 15.64
N PRO A 85 -11.59 28.41 16.38
CA PRO A 85 -11.61 27.17 17.15
C PRO A 85 -12.80 27.10 18.09
N ALA A 86 -13.48 25.95 18.13
CA ALA A 86 -14.59 25.70 19.05
C ALA A 86 -14.23 24.67 20.13
N ARG A 87 -12.93 24.46 20.37
CA ARG A 87 -12.38 23.43 21.29
C ARG A 87 -12.71 22.01 20.84
N ARG A 88 -12.86 21.77 19.53
CA ARG A 88 -12.94 20.40 19.01
C ARG A 88 -11.54 19.78 19.01
N ALA A 89 -11.48 18.46 18.86
CA ALA A 89 -10.22 17.75 18.78
C ALA A 89 -9.36 18.29 17.62
N ASN A 90 -8.12 18.68 17.94
CA ASN A 90 -7.09 19.08 16.98
C ASN A 90 -7.40 20.36 16.18
N ASP A 91 -8.24 21.25 16.73
CA ASP A 91 -8.51 22.57 16.15
C ASP A 91 -7.22 23.38 15.92
N ASP A 92 -6.23 23.21 16.80
CA ASP A 92 -4.93 23.89 16.73
C ASP A 92 -4.12 23.48 15.48
N LYS A 93 -4.42 22.33 14.87
CA LYS A 93 -3.74 21.82 13.67
C LYS A 93 -4.45 22.14 12.37
N LEU A 94 -5.74 22.47 12.44
CA LEU A 94 -6.60 22.63 11.26
C LEU A 94 -6.02 23.64 10.26
N GLN A 95 -5.68 24.83 10.73
CA GLN A 95 -5.27 25.90 9.83
C GLN A 95 -3.96 25.58 9.10
N ASP A 96 -2.96 25.06 9.82
CA ASP A 96 -1.65 24.73 9.25
C ASP A 96 -1.75 23.54 8.29
N CYS A 97 -2.56 22.53 8.66
CA CYS A 97 -2.84 21.37 7.80
C CYS A 97 -3.50 21.81 6.49
N LEU A 98 -4.62 22.54 6.54
CA LEU A 98 -5.34 22.97 5.33
C LEU A 98 -4.51 23.91 4.44
N ARG A 99 -3.69 24.80 5.03
CA ARG A 99 -2.74 25.62 4.25
C ARG A 99 -1.74 24.77 3.49
N CYS A 100 -1.19 23.72 4.13
CA CYS A 100 -0.30 22.77 3.47
C CYS A 100 -0.97 22.07 2.29
N PHE A 101 -2.22 21.62 2.43
CA PHE A 101 -2.96 21.02 1.31
C PHE A 101 -3.10 21.97 0.11
N ILE A 102 -3.34 23.26 0.34
CA ILE A 102 -3.43 24.26 -0.73
C ILE A 102 -2.07 24.58 -1.36
N ASP A 103 -1.00 24.57 -0.59
CA ASP A 103 0.32 25.02 -1.05
C ASP A 103 1.19 23.90 -1.62
N ILE A 104 0.97 22.65 -1.20
CA ILE A 104 1.89 21.54 -1.46
C ILE A 104 1.32 20.53 -2.46
N LEU A 105 0.01 20.26 -2.48
CA LEU A 105 -0.56 19.24 -3.38
C LEU A 105 -0.19 19.48 -4.87
N PRO A 106 -0.30 18.48 -5.76
CA PRO A 106 -0.27 18.73 -7.20
C PRO A 106 -1.44 19.63 -7.63
N ALA A 107 -1.27 20.37 -8.73
CA ALA A 107 -2.21 21.41 -9.18
C ALA A 107 -3.69 20.97 -9.19
N ASP A 108 -4.02 19.83 -9.82
CA ASP A 108 -5.39 19.30 -9.86
C ASP A 108 -5.97 19.08 -8.44
N GLY A 109 -5.14 18.60 -7.51
CA GLY A 109 -5.52 18.35 -6.13
C GLY A 109 -5.68 19.65 -5.33
N GLN A 110 -4.77 20.61 -5.50
CA GLN A 110 -4.86 21.94 -4.87
C GLN A 110 -6.19 22.61 -5.23
N GLU A 111 -6.56 22.57 -6.51
CA GLU A 111 -7.78 23.20 -7.00
C GLU A 111 -9.02 22.54 -6.41
N SER A 112 -9.06 21.21 -6.34
CA SER A 112 -10.19 20.49 -5.72
C SER A 112 -10.36 20.84 -4.25
N ILE A 113 -9.28 20.79 -3.46
CA ILE A 113 -9.35 21.06 -2.02
C ILE A 113 -9.63 22.55 -1.74
N ALA A 114 -9.09 23.45 -2.55
CA ALA A 114 -9.38 24.88 -2.41
C ALA A 114 -10.85 25.21 -2.65
N ARG A 115 -11.53 24.54 -3.59
CA ARG A 115 -12.98 24.67 -3.78
C ARG A 115 -13.76 24.22 -2.56
N ASP A 116 -13.48 23.01 -2.06
CA ASP A 116 -14.13 22.46 -0.86
C ASP A 116 -14.01 23.44 0.32
N ILE A 117 -12.83 24.03 0.51
CA ILE A 117 -12.56 25.02 1.56
C ILE A 117 -13.29 26.33 1.29
N ALA A 118 -13.22 26.88 0.07
CA ALA A 118 -13.82 28.18 -0.26
C ALA A 118 -15.35 28.16 -0.19
N ASP A 119 -15.97 27.01 -0.42
CA ASP A 119 -17.43 26.83 -0.41
C ASP A 119 -17.99 26.61 1.01
N CYS A 120 -17.12 26.40 2.02
CA CYS A 120 -17.51 26.24 3.42
C CYS A 120 -18.17 27.51 3.99
N GLN A 121 -19.46 27.42 4.33
CA GLN A 121 -20.24 28.53 4.89
C GLN A 121 -20.00 28.73 6.38
N THR A 122 -19.72 27.64 7.11
CA THR A 122 -19.55 27.65 8.57
C THR A 122 -18.20 27.07 8.98
N ASP A 123 -17.75 27.36 10.21
CA ASP A 123 -16.54 26.75 10.78
C ASP A 123 -16.70 25.25 11.01
N GLU A 124 -17.94 24.78 11.16
CA GLU A 124 -18.24 23.35 11.20
C GLU A 124 -17.97 22.68 9.83
N ASP A 125 -18.37 23.30 8.72
CA ASP A 125 -18.10 22.78 7.37
C ASP A 125 -16.58 22.67 7.13
N LEU A 126 -15.85 23.73 7.49
CA LEU A 126 -14.40 23.76 7.33
C LEU A 126 -13.71 22.71 8.20
N TRP A 127 -14.19 22.52 9.43
CA TRP A 127 -13.69 21.45 10.31
C TRP A 127 -13.97 20.07 9.73
N ARG A 128 -15.14 19.84 9.11
CA ARG A 128 -15.47 18.59 8.43
C ARG A 128 -14.55 18.30 7.25
N VAL A 129 -14.19 19.32 6.46
CA VAL A 129 -13.20 19.17 5.37
C VAL A 129 -11.85 18.73 5.94
N TYR A 130 -11.35 19.42 6.97
CA TYR A 130 -10.12 19.03 7.66
C TYR A 130 -10.19 17.62 8.24
N HIS A 131 -11.27 17.30 8.95
CA HIS A 131 -11.45 16.01 9.59
C HIS A 131 -11.48 14.88 8.55
N ASN A 132 -12.16 15.07 7.42
CA ASN A 132 -12.19 14.09 6.33
C ASN A 132 -10.80 13.88 5.70
N LEU A 133 -10.02 14.94 5.50
CA LEU A 133 -8.62 14.82 5.02
C LEU A 133 -7.73 14.08 6.03
N LEU A 134 -7.91 14.35 7.33
CA LEU A 134 -7.17 13.68 8.39
C LEU A 134 -7.53 12.19 8.48
N THR A 135 -8.81 11.86 8.66
CA THR A 135 -9.25 10.48 8.94
C THR A 135 -9.40 9.63 7.69
N GLY A 136 -9.65 10.24 6.53
CA GLY A 136 -9.77 9.57 5.25
C GLY A 136 -8.44 9.36 4.52
N LEU A 137 -7.40 10.14 4.82
CA LEU A 137 -6.12 10.07 4.10
C LEU A 137 -4.89 10.06 5.00
N LEU A 138 -4.62 11.15 5.74
CA LEU A 138 -3.33 11.29 6.45
C LEU A 138 -3.11 10.21 7.51
N LEU A 139 -4.14 9.96 8.34
CA LEU A 139 -4.11 8.94 9.36
C LEU A 139 -3.99 7.52 8.77
N PRO A 140 -4.93 7.05 7.92
CA PRO A 140 -4.90 5.67 7.46
C PRO A 140 -3.64 5.37 6.65
N ILE A 141 -3.14 6.33 5.85
CA ILE A 141 -1.93 6.10 5.07
C ILE A 141 -0.70 5.98 5.98
N LYS A 142 -0.53 6.86 6.98
CA LYS A 142 0.61 6.80 7.89
C LYS A 142 0.55 5.58 8.82
N ALA A 143 -0.63 5.23 9.33
CA ALA A 143 -0.80 4.08 10.21
C ALA A 143 -0.50 2.74 9.49
N ALA A 144 -0.89 2.63 8.22
CA ALA A 144 -0.75 1.39 7.47
C ALA A 144 0.58 1.21 6.74
N SER A 145 1.32 2.29 6.47
CA SER A 145 2.56 2.20 5.69
C SER A 145 3.72 1.55 6.46
N ARG A 146 3.63 1.40 7.79
CA ARG A 146 4.71 0.86 8.63
C ARG A 146 4.71 -0.66 8.72
N THR A 147 3.59 -1.31 8.39
CA THR A 147 3.47 -2.75 8.50
C THR A 147 4.03 -3.42 7.25
N PRO A 148 5.00 -4.35 7.39
CA PRO A 148 5.43 -5.21 6.29
C PRO A 148 4.23 -5.94 5.71
N SER A 149 4.16 -6.05 4.39
CA SER A 149 2.99 -6.62 3.71
C SER A 149 2.79 -8.09 4.10
N VAL A 150 3.86 -8.84 4.35
CA VAL A 150 3.88 -10.12 5.08
C VAL A 150 5.31 -10.32 5.62
N THR A 151 5.48 -10.47 6.93
CA THR A 151 6.64 -11.21 7.49
C THR A 151 6.25 -12.68 7.55
N LEU A 152 6.65 -13.48 6.55
CA LEU A 152 6.59 -14.94 6.60
C LEU A 152 7.69 -15.43 7.55
N TYR A 153 7.52 -15.16 8.86
CA TYR A 153 8.26 -15.89 9.87
C TYR A 153 7.27 -16.76 10.64
N PRO A 154 7.45 -18.10 10.64
CA PRO A 154 6.76 -18.97 11.55
C PRO A 154 7.24 -18.67 12.99
N HIS A 155 6.55 -17.74 13.63
CA HIS A 155 6.33 -17.58 15.07
C HIS A 155 7.52 -17.32 16.02
N THR A 156 7.30 -16.38 16.94
CA THR A 156 7.37 -16.75 18.37
C THR A 156 6.13 -16.25 19.13
N ARG A 157 5.39 -17.20 19.71
CA ARG A 157 4.28 -17.07 20.68
C ARG A 157 2.87 -16.72 20.14
N ARG A 158 2.32 -17.59 19.30
CA ARG A 158 0.96 -18.15 19.49
C ARG A 158 0.71 -19.30 18.49
N GLN A 159 -0.03 -20.31 18.95
CA GLN A 159 -0.68 -21.38 18.18
C GLN A 159 0.16 -22.52 17.56
N ARG A 160 0.66 -23.43 18.40
CA ARG A 160 1.26 -24.71 17.93
C ARG A 160 0.25 -25.79 17.46
N ASN A 161 -1.01 -25.46 17.20
CA ASN A 161 -2.06 -26.44 16.83
C ASN A 161 -2.91 -26.05 15.59
N ALA A 162 -2.66 -24.91 14.93
CA ALA A 162 -3.37 -24.50 13.70
C ALA A 162 -2.60 -24.84 12.41
N ASP A 163 -1.30 -25.13 12.52
CA ASP A 163 -0.36 -25.17 11.39
C ASP A 163 -0.53 -26.36 10.45
N ILE A 164 -1.18 -27.45 10.88
CA ILE A 164 -1.35 -28.66 10.05
C ILE A 164 -2.53 -28.53 9.07
N VAL A 165 -3.49 -27.64 9.34
CA VAL A 165 -4.65 -27.44 8.46
C VAL A 165 -4.47 -26.22 7.55
N ALA A 166 -3.89 -25.12 8.07
CA ALA A 166 -3.57 -23.92 7.29
C ALA A 166 -2.53 -24.18 6.18
N SER A 167 -1.67 -25.19 6.33
CA SER A 167 -0.72 -25.61 5.29
C SER A 167 -1.35 -26.26 4.05
N THR A 168 -2.67 -26.51 4.05
CA THR A 168 -3.34 -27.20 2.93
C THR A 168 -3.80 -26.24 1.84
N PHE A 169 -4.10 -24.98 2.17
CA PHE A 169 -4.46 -23.92 1.22
C PHE A 169 -4.07 -22.55 1.82
N PRO A 170 -2.97 -21.92 1.39
CA PRO A 170 -2.69 -20.54 1.79
C PRO A 170 -3.85 -19.64 1.36
N ASP A 171 -4.18 -18.65 2.18
CA ASP A 171 -5.23 -17.69 1.84
C ASP A 171 -4.87 -16.97 0.54
N GLU A 172 -5.86 -16.68 -0.31
CA GLU A 172 -5.66 -15.95 -1.56
C GLU A 172 -5.03 -14.58 -1.32
N SER A 173 -5.27 -13.98 -0.15
CA SER A 173 -4.60 -12.73 0.27
C SER A 173 -3.10 -12.92 0.47
N GLU A 174 -2.68 -13.96 1.21
CA GLU A 174 -1.28 -14.29 1.45
C GLU A 174 -0.54 -14.61 0.15
N LEU A 175 -1.17 -15.37 -0.74
CA LEU A 175 -0.61 -15.67 -2.06
C LEU A 175 -0.40 -14.42 -2.91
N ARG A 176 -1.34 -13.45 -2.86
CA ARG A 176 -1.19 -12.19 -3.59
C ARG A 176 -0.01 -11.37 -3.06
N VAL A 177 0.15 -11.31 -1.73
CA VAL A 177 1.26 -10.55 -1.13
C VAL A 177 2.61 -11.21 -1.45
N GLU A 178 2.70 -12.53 -1.38
CA GLU A 178 3.93 -13.24 -1.72
C GLU A 178 4.31 -13.05 -3.20
N ARG A 179 3.33 -13.10 -4.11
CA ARG A 179 3.56 -12.78 -5.53
C ARG A 179 4.06 -11.35 -5.74
N PHE A 180 3.46 -10.39 -5.04
CA PHE A 180 3.90 -8.99 -5.09
C PHE A 180 5.33 -8.82 -4.59
N ARG A 181 5.65 -9.40 -3.42
CA ARG A 181 7.00 -9.39 -2.84
C ARG A 181 8.01 -9.96 -3.84
N LYS A 182 7.74 -11.17 -4.34
CA LYS A 182 8.62 -11.85 -5.29
C LYS A 182 8.85 -11.02 -6.56
N ALA A 183 7.79 -10.44 -7.13
CA ALA A 183 7.90 -9.59 -8.32
C ALA A 183 8.77 -8.35 -8.09
N CYS A 184 8.64 -7.68 -6.94
CA CYS A 184 9.50 -6.55 -6.57
C CYS A 184 10.96 -6.98 -6.44
N LEU A 185 11.22 -8.06 -5.69
CA LEU A 185 12.57 -8.56 -5.44
C LEU A 185 13.24 -9.00 -6.75
N GLU A 186 12.54 -9.71 -7.63
CA GLU A 186 13.08 -10.10 -8.94
C GLU A 186 13.42 -8.88 -9.79
N ARG A 187 12.52 -7.89 -9.88
CA ARG A 187 12.74 -6.64 -10.62
C ARG A 187 13.95 -5.86 -10.11
N ASP A 188 14.14 -5.82 -8.79
CA ASP A 188 15.17 -5.03 -8.12
C ASP A 188 16.45 -5.86 -7.85
N SER A 189 16.65 -6.97 -8.57
CA SER A 189 17.83 -7.84 -8.45
C SER A 189 18.09 -8.32 -7.02
N GLN A 190 17.03 -8.61 -6.28
CA GLN A 190 17.04 -9.10 -4.90
C GLN A 190 17.70 -8.11 -3.93
N ARG A 191 17.67 -6.81 -4.23
CA ARG A 191 18.35 -5.77 -3.44
C ARG A 191 17.42 -4.63 -3.09
N CYS A 192 17.71 -4.00 -1.96
CA CYS A 192 17.10 -2.72 -1.62
C CYS A 192 17.49 -1.67 -2.66
N VAL A 193 16.50 -0.97 -3.22
CA VAL A 193 16.71 0.05 -4.25
C VAL A 193 17.45 1.30 -3.74
N ILE A 194 17.53 1.49 -2.43
CA ILE A 194 18.23 2.63 -1.80
C ILE A 194 19.64 2.21 -1.37
N SER A 195 19.76 1.16 -0.54
CA SER A 195 21.02 0.79 0.10
C SER A 195 21.85 -0.23 -0.67
N GLY A 196 21.25 -0.94 -1.63
CA GLY A 196 21.88 -2.06 -2.32
C GLY A 196 22.01 -3.34 -1.47
N VAL A 197 21.57 -3.33 -0.20
CA VAL A 197 21.55 -4.50 0.69
C VAL A 197 20.77 -5.63 0.03
N MET A 198 21.39 -6.81 -0.04
CA MET A 198 20.82 -8.00 -0.67
C MET A 198 19.88 -8.74 0.27
N ASP A 199 18.81 -9.31 -0.28
CA ASP A 199 17.94 -10.25 0.44
C ASP A 199 18.76 -11.40 1.03
N ILE A 200 18.54 -11.68 2.32
CA ILE A 200 19.30 -12.69 3.05
C ILE A 200 19.15 -14.09 2.47
N GLU A 201 17.94 -14.48 2.03
CA GLU A 201 17.70 -15.82 1.49
C GLU A 201 18.39 -15.98 0.14
N HIS A 202 18.37 -14.93 -0.69
CA HIS A 202 19.11 -14.93 -1.94
C HIS A 202 20.63 -14.96 -1.72
N TRP A 203 21.13 -14.20 -0.75
CA TRP A 203 22.55 -14.15 -0.39
C TRP A 203 23.07 -15.52 0.09
N GLU A 204 22.28 -16.23 0.91
CA GLU A 204 22.57 -17.61 1.31
C GLU A 204 22.60 -18.55 0.09
N LYS A 205 21.62 -18.43 -0.81
CA LYS A 205 21.50 -19.26 -2.02
C LYS A 205 22.69 -19.13 -2.97
N ILE A 206 23.31 -17.96 -3.06
CA ILE A 206 24.50 -17.72 -3.90
C ILE A 206 25.83 -17.97 -3.17
N GLY A 207 25.79 -18.50 -1.95
CA GLY A 207 26.98 -19.01 -1.26
C GLY A 207 27.70 -17.98 -0.38
N PHE A 208 26.98 -17.07 0.29
CA PHE A 208 27.53 -16.17 1.31
C PHE A 208 28.69 -15.27 0.79
N PRO A 209 28.51 -14.52 -0.32
CA PRO A 209 29.56 -13.66 -0.85
C PRO A 209 29.97 -12.60 0.18
N ARG A 210 31.27 -12.53 0.48
CA ARG A 210 31.83 -11.70 1.57
C ARG A 210 31.75 -10.20 1.30
N ASP A 211 31.76 -9.80 0.04
CA ASP A 211 31.82 -8.39 -0.38
C ASP A 211 30.44 -7.76 -0.58
N ILE A 212 29.36 -8.49 -0.26
CA ILE A 212 27.98 -8.05 -0.42
C ILE A 212 27.30 -8.02 0.94
N GLU A 213 26.85 -6.83 1.36
CA GLU A 213 26.01 -6.68 2.54
C GLU A 213 24.63 -7.33 2.31
N SER A 214 24.19 -8.14 3.27
CA SER A 214 22.90 -8.84 3.25
C SER A 214 22.03 -8.44 4.44
N GLY A 215 20.72 -8.50 4.28
CA GLY A 215 19.77 -8.22 5.34
C GLY A 215 18.33 -8.58 4.96
N HIS A 216 17.40 -8.37 5.89
CA HIS A 216 15.98 -8.58 5.62
C HIS A 216 15.44 -7.47 4.71
N VAL A 217 14.98 -7.85 3.52
CA VAL A 217 14.32 -6.94 2.59
C VAL A 217 12.87 -7.35 2.34
N GLU A 218 12.07 -6.36 1.99
CA GLU A 218 10.62 -6.43 1.90
C GLU A 218 10.14 -5.79 0.59
N GLY A 219 9.01 -6.27 0.06
CA GLY A 219 8.25 -5.53 -0.95
C GLY A 219 7.47 -4.42 -0.25
N ALA A 220 7.98 -3.21 -0.31
CA ALA A 220 7.36 -2.02 0.26
C ALA A 220 6.32 -1.44 -0.71
N HIS A 221 5.06 -1.39 -0.29
CA HIS A 221 4.02 -0.70 -1.04
C HIS A 221 4.18 0.83 -0.93
N ILE A 222 3.96 1.55 -2.03
CA ILE A 222 3.97 3.02 -2.06
C ILE A 222 2.65 3.57 -1.51
N ILE A 223 1.52 3.09 -2.03
CA ILE A 223 0.20 3.20 -1.41
C ILE A 223 -0.03 1.93 -0.59
N PRO A 224 -0.24 2.01 0.73
CA PRO A 224 -0.21 0.87 1.63
C PRO A 224 -1.18 -0.25 1.25
N PHE A 225 -0.75 -1.49 1.50
CA PHE A 225 -1.55 -2.69 1.25
C PHE A 225 -2.97 -2.61 1.85
N SER A 226 -3.14 -1.99 3.02
CA SER A 226 -4.44 -1.83 3.69
C SER A 226 -5.49 -1.06 2.87
N PHE A 227 -5.08 -0.26 1.88
CA PHE A 227 -6.02 0.42 0.99
C PHE A 227 -6.69 -0.56 0.02
N GLY A 228 -6.10 -1.72 -0.24
CA GLY A 228 -6.69 -2.77 -1.09
C GLY A 228 -6.78 -4.13 -0.42
N SER A 229 -6.58 -4.20 0.89
CA SER A 229 -6.69 -5.44 1.66
C SER A 229 -8.00 -5.46 2.43
N TRP A 230 -8.73 -6.57 2.32
CA TRP A 230 -9.92 -6.82 3.12
C TRP A 230 -10.08 -8.30 3.40
N GLU A 231 -10.61 -8.61 4.59
CA GLU A 231 -11.05 -9.95 4.94
C GLU A 231 -12.46 -10.17 4.38
N GLY A 232 -12.61 -11.11 3.44
CA GLY A 232 -13.90 -11.49 2.86
C GLY A 232 -14.06 -11.19 1.37
N LYS A 233 -15.29 -11.32 0.86
CA LYS A 233 -15.60 -11.18 -0.58
C LYS A 233 -15.94 -9.75 -1.01
N THR A 234 -16.12 -8.84 -0.06
CA THR A 234 -16.60 -7.46 -0.30
C THR A 234 -15.65 -6.45 0.32
N LEU A 235 -15.49 -5.31 -0.34
CA LEU A 235 -14.75 -4.17 0.19
C LEU A 235 -15.37 -3.71 1.52
N PRO A 236 -14.56 -3.37 2.54
CA PRO A 236 -15.04 -2.78 3.79
C PRO A 236 -15.76 -1.47 3.49
N ASP A 237 -16.80 -1.16 4.28
CA ASP A 237 -17.62 0.04 4.12
C ASP A 237 -16.79 1.35 4.15
N ASP A 238 -15.63 1.34 4.80
CA ASP A 238 -14.73 2.49 4.94
C ASP A 238 -13.67 2.61 3.81
N ALA A 239 -13.58 1.64 2.90
CA ALA A 239 -12.61 1.69 1.80
C ALA A 239 -12.99 2.75 0.76
N GLY A 240 -14.28 2.86 0.43
CA GLY A 240 -14.78 3.86 -0.53
C GLY A 240 -14.41 5.30 -0.17
N PRO A 241 -14.74 5.77 1.06
CA PRO A 241 -14.36 7.11 1.51
C PRO A 241 -12.84 7.38 1.50
N LYS A 242 -12.00 6.43 1.92
CA LYS A 242 -10.53 6.59 1.90
C LYS A 242 -10.00 6.78 0.48
N TRP A 243 -10.49 5.95 -0.46
CA TRP A 243 -10.12 6.06 -1.86
C TRP A 243 -10.64 7.34 -2.50
N GLU A 244 -11.85 7.79 -2.17
CA GLU A 244 -12.39 9.07 -2.60
C GLU A 244 -11.44 10.20 -2.22
N VAL A 245 -11.02 10.26 -0.94
CA VAL A 245 -10.13 11.32 -0.45
C VAL A 245 -8.77 11.26 -1.14
N LEU A 246 -8.21 10.06 -1.30
CA LEU A 246 -6.94 9.85 -2.00
C LEU A 246 -7.01 10.35 -3.44
N VAL A 247 -8.02 9.95 -4.23
CA VAL A 247 -8.10 10.33 -5.64
C VAL A 247 -8.56 11.77 -5.86
N ARG A 248 -9.23 12.38 -4.88
CA ARG A 248 -9.55 13.80 -4.87
C ARG A 248 -8.29 14.64 -4.65
N CYS A 249 -7.42 14.24 -3.72
CA CYS A 249 -6.12 14.90 -3.50
C CYS A 249 -5.12 14.60 -4.62
N PHE A 250 -5.20 13.40 -5.23
CA PHE A 250 -4.29 12.93 -6.26
C PHE A 250 -5.04 12.35 -7.47
N PRO A 251 -5.67 13.19 -8.33
CA PRO A 251 -6.43 12.71 -9.48
C PRO A 251 -5.62 11.86 -10.47
N ALA A 252 -4.30 12.07 -10.53
CA ALA A 252 -3.38 11.25 -11.31
C ALA A 252 -3.37 9.77 -10.90
N VAL A 253 -3.59 9.45 -9.62
CA VAL A 253 -3.69 8.07 -9.12
C VAL A 253 -4.90 7.36 -9.75
N ARG A 254 -6.03 8.06 -9.88
CA ARG A 254 -7.21 7.55 -10.59
C ARG A 254 -6.96 7.39 -12.08
N ARG A 255 -6.28 8.36 -12.73
CA ARG A 255 -5.93 8.28 -14.16
C ARG A 255 -4.96 7.13 -14.47
N LEU A 256 -4.06 6.81 -13.54
CA LEU A 256 -3.20 5.63 -13.60
C LEU A 256 -4.01 4.32 -13.56
N GLY A 257 -5.24 4.35 -13.06
CA GLY A 257 -6.11 3.19 -12.95
C GLY A 257 -5.95 2.41 -11.65
N MET A 258 -5.27 2.98 -10.64
CA MET A 258 -5.11 2.35 -9.33
C MET A 258 -6.45 2.25 -8.60
N ARG A 259 -6.72 1.07 -8.06
CA ARG A 259 -7.94 0.67 -7.35
C ARG A 259 -7.58 -0.30 -6.22
N PRO A 260 -8.49 -0.57 -5.27
CA PRO A 260 -8.25 -1.58 -4.24
C PRO A 260 -7.75 -2.92 -4.80
N GLU A 261 -8.31 -3.38 -5.91
CA GLU A 261 -7.99 -4.68 -6.53
C GLU A 261 -6.57 -4.72 -7.12
N THR A 262 -6.01 -3.56 -7.48
CA THR A 262 -4.69 -3.44 -8.11
C THR A 262 -3.61 -3.01 -7.11
N ILE A 263 -3.88 -3.05 -5.80
CA ILE A 263 -2.93 -2.58 -4.78
C ILE A 263 -1.60 -3.36 -4.80
N ASN A 264 -1.65 -4.62 -5.22
CA ASN A 264 -0.52 -5.53 -5.36
C ASN A 264 0.11 -5.52 -6.76
N ASP A 265 -0.22 -4.53 -7.60
CA ASP A 265 0.53 -4.32 -8.84
C ASP A 265 1.98 -3.91 -8.51
N PRO A 266 3.01 -4.53 -9.14
CA PRO A 266 4.41 -4.19 -8.90
C PRO A 266 4.75 -2.71 -9.14
N CYS A 267 3.95 -1.95 -9.90
CA CYS A 267 4.14 -0.51 -10.04
C CYS A 267 3.89 0.27 -8.73
N ASN A 268 3.17 -0.33 -7.78
CA ASN A 268 2.97 0.18 -6.43
C ASN A 268 4.04 -0.33 -5.45
N GLY A 269 5.10 -1.00 -5.92
CA GLY A 269 6.05 -1.68 -5.05
C GLY A 269 7.51 -1.34 -5.28
N LEU A 270 8.30 -1.38 -4.20
CA LEU A 270 9.75 -1.19 -4.14
C LEU A 270 10.37 -2.29 -3.28
N THR A 271 11.55 -2.81 -3.63
CA THR A 271 12.32 -3.64 -2.69
C THR A 271 13.07 -2.73 -1.72
N MET A 272 12.80 -2.87 -0.42
CA MET A 272 13.41 -2.06 0.62
C MET A 272 14.00 -2.91 1.74
N PHE A 273 15.16 -2.48 2.26
CA PHE A 273 15.71 -2.99 3.51
C PHE A 273 14.77 -2.63 4.67
N SER A 274 14.44 -3.59 5.53
CA SER A 274 13.36 -3.46 6.53
C SER A 274 13.42 -2.16 7.37
N PRO A 275 14.59 -1.74 7.91
CA PRO A 275 14.70 -0.44 8.58
C PRO A 275 14.39 0.79 7.71
N LEU A 276 14.77 0.78 6.43
CA LEU A 276 14.44 1.85 5.51
C LEU A 276 12.95 1.82 5.11
N HIS A 277 12.34 0.64 5.04
CA HIS A 277 10.90 0.53 4.83
C HIS A 277 10.12 1.19 5.98
N MET A 278 10.56 1.01 7.24
CA MET A 278 9.95 1.70 8.38
C MET A 278 10.02 3.22 8.27
N GLU A 279 11.15 3.78 7.82
CA GLU A 279 11.32 5.23 7.61
C GLU A 279 10.46 5.73 6.45
N PHE A 280 10.40 4.97 5.34
CA PHE A 280 9.56 5.27 4.18
C PHE A 280 8.08 5.28 4.56
N GLY A 281 7.62 4.26 5.30
CA GLY A 281 6.25 4.18 5.79
C GLY A 281 5.92 5.18 6.89
N SER A 282 6.91 5.65 7.63
CA SER A 282 6.73 6.73 8.61
C SER A 282 6.79 8.13 7.97
N PHE A 283 6.90 8.19 6.63
CA PHE A 283 7.06 9.42 5.85
C PHE A 283 8.26 10.27 6.30
N GLN A 284 9.33 9.62 6.78
CA GLN A 284 10.58 10.25 7.18
C GLN A 284 11.64 10.24 6.06
N MET A 285 11.29 9.63 4.93
CA MET A 285 11.98 9.79 3.67
C MET A 285 11.00 9.68 2.50
N ALA A 286 11.33 10.27 1.36
CA ALA A 286 10.51 10.20 0.15
C ALA A 286 11.36 10.38 -1.12
N PHE A 287 10.82 9.93 -2.25
CA PHE A 287 11.42 10.08 -3.57
C PHE A 287 10.84 11.30 -4.27
N LYS A 288 11.62 12.37 -4.42
CA LYS A 288 11.24 13.54 -5.19
C LYS A 288 11.63 13.35 -6.65
N GLU A 289 10.68 13.52 -7.55
CA GLU A 289 10.93 13.47 -9.00
C GLU A 289 11.99 14.50 -9.44
N THR A 290 12.75 14.13 -10.47
CA THR A 290 13.73 15.00 -11.13
C THR A 290 13.40 15.12 -12.61
N ASP A 291 14.10 16.00 -13.32
CA ASP A 291 13.95 16.13 -14.78
C ASP A 291 14.44 14.90 -15.55
N THR A 292 15.15 13.98 -14.86
CA THR A 292 15.62 12.72 -15.45
C THR A 292 14.65 11.59 -15.13
N PRO A 293 14.05 10.94 -16.15
CA PRO A 293 13.13 9.84 -15.93
C PRO A 293 13.73 8.73 -15.06
N HIS A 294 12.94 8.23 -14.11
CA HIS A 294 13.32 7.16 -13.17
C HIS A 294 14.48 7.50 -12.22
N ARG A 295 14.94 8.75 -12.19
CA ARG A 295 15.91 9.23 -11.21
C ARG A 295 15.22 10.17 -10.24
N TYR A 296 15.43 9.92 -8.96
CA TYR A 296 14.75 10.61 -7.88
C TYR A 296 15.76 11.17 -6.90
N LEU A 297 15.48 12.36 -6.38
CA LEU A 297 16.18 12.89 -5.21
C LEU A 297 15.58 12.24 -3.97
N LEU A 298 16.39 11.52 -3.21
CA LEU A 298 16.01 10.97 -1.92
C LEU A 298 16.01 12.09 -0.88
N LYS A 299 14.83 12.52 -0.46
CA LYS A 299 14.67 13.50 0.60
C LYS A 299 14.45 12.78 1.93
N THR A 300 15.19 13.15 2.95
CA THR A 300 14.95 12.76 4.35
C THR A 300 14.36 13.93 5.13
N TYR A 301 13.63 13.62 6.20
CA TYR A 301 12.99 14.61 7.08
C TYR A 301 13.63 14.59 8.47
N ARG A 302 13.23 15.55 9.31
CA ARG A 302 13.87 15.83 10.60
C ARG A 302 13.98 14.61 11.53
N ARG A 303 12.99 13.70 11.50
CA ARG A 303 12.98 12.52 12.38
C ARG A 303 13.52 11.26 11.71
N PHE A 304 14.11 11.36 10.53
CA PHE A 304 14.81 10.25 9.91
C PHE A 304 15.92 9.73 10.84
N SER A 305 15.96 8.42 11.07
CA SER A 305 16.91 7.81 12.00
C SER A 305 18.37 8.05 11.59
N THR A 306 19.15 8.67 12.48
CA THR A 306 20.56 9.00 12.20
C THR A 306 21.44 7.77 12.03
N SER A 307 21.07 6.63 12.63
CA SER A 307 21.82 5.36 12.48
C SER A 307 21.68 4.75 11.08
N LEU A 308 20.67 5.18 10.30
CA LEU A 308 20.41 4.66 8.96
C LEU A 308 21.09 5.47 7.84
N PHE A 309 21.75 6.59 8.16
CA PHE A 309 22.49 7.36 7.14
C PHE A 309 23.56 6.54 6.41
N LYS A 310 24.15 5.53 7.06
CA LYS A 310 25.11 4.61 6.41
C LYS A 310 24.48 3.74 5.30
N HIS A 311 23.16 3.59 5.30
CA HIS A 311 22.41 2.82 4.31
C HIS A 311 21.76 3.71 3.23
N ILE A 312 21.95 5.03 3.30
CA ILE A 312 21.57 5.95 2.23
C ILE A 312 22.77 6.10 1.28
N PRO A 313 22.54 6.16 -0.05
CA PRO A 313 23.63 6.37 -0.99
C PRO A 313 24.33 7.71 -0.75
N GLN A 314 25.65 7.74 -0.98
CA GLN A 314 26.45 8.98 -0.84
C GLN A 314 25.96 10.07 -1.80
N SER A 315 25.54 9.66 -2.99
CA SER A 315 24.76 10.50 -3.90
C SER A 315 23.32 10.57 -3.38
N PRO A 316 22.71 11.76 -3.29
CA PRO A 316 21.32 11.88 -2.86
C PRO A 316 20.33 11.40 -3.94
N PHE A 317 20.82 10.87 -5.06
CA PHE A 317 20.00 10.37 -6.15
C PHE A 317 19.86 8.86 -6.11
N VAL A 318 18.64 8.38 -6.31
CA VAL A 318 18.31 6.96 -6.48
C VAL A 318 17.74 6.76 -7.88
N GLU A 319 18.27 5.76 -8.59
CA GLU A 319 17.80 5.36 -9.91
C GLU A 319 16.95 4.10 -9.77
N LEU A 320 15.66 4.22 -10.13
CA LEU A 320 14.71 3.13 -10.11
C LEU A 320 14.59 2.52 -11.51
N THR A 321 15.72 2.12 -12.07
CA THR A 321 15.81 1.45 -13.37
C THR A 321 15.62 -0.05 -13.18
N SER A 322 14.65 -0.65 -13.88
CA SER A 322 14.53 -2.11 -13.92
C SER A 322 15.78 -2.72 -14.55
N THR A 323 16.40 -3.67 -13.87
CA THR A 323 17.57 -4.41 -14.37
C THR A 323 17.16 -5.70 -15.09
N THR A 324 15.92 -6.19 -14.90
CA THR A 324 15.46 -7.48 -15.45
C THR A 324 13.95 -7.51 -15.73
N GLY A 325 13.58 -7.90 -16.96
CA GLY A 325 12.25 -8.44 -17.30
C GLY A 325 11.12 -7.45 -17.63
N ASP A 326 9.92 -8.03 -17.83
CA ASP A 326 8.65 -7.35 -18.17
C ASP A 326 7.88 -6.80 -16.95
N THR A 327 8.41 -6.94 -15.73
CA THR A 327 7.74 -6.50 -14.50
C THR A 327 7.62 -4.97 -14.45
N ALA A 328 6.45 -4.48 -14.08
CA ALA A 328 6.18 -3.04 -14.01
C ALA A 328 7.14 -2.30 -13.06
N ARG A 329 7.62 -1.15 -13.53
CA ARG A 329 8.47 -0.24 -12.75
C ARG A 329 7.65 0.50 -11.69
N PRO A 330 8.28 0.94 -10.58
CA PRO A 330 7.62 1.82 -9.62
C PRO A 330 7.05 3.05 -10.33
N SER A 331 5.77 3.32 -10.10
CA SER A 331 5.06 4.39 -10.78
C SER A 331 5.50 5.77 -10.28
N PRO A 332 5.97 6.68 -11.16
CA PRO A 332 6.29 8.06 -10.77
C PRO A 332 5.08 8.78 -10.14
N VAL A 333 3.87 8.47 -10.60
CA VAL A 333 2.62 9.03 -10.06
C VAL A 333 2.43 8.65 -8.59
N LEU A 334 2.71 7.40 -8.23
CA LEU A 334 2.56 6.91 -6.86
C LEU A 334 3.68 7.43 -5.96
N LEU A 335 4.92 7.47 -6.47
CA LEU A 335 6.05 8.07 -5.75
C LEU A 335 5.80 9.56 -5.46
N ASN A 336 5.28 10.31 -6.44
CA ASN A 336 4.88 11.70 -6.23
C ASN A 336 3.76 11.83 -5.20
N CYS A 337 2.76 10.95 -5.23
CA CYS A 337 1.71 10.93 -4.20
C CYS A 337 2.31 10.76 -2.80
N HIS A 338 3.18 9.77 -2.61
CA HIS A 338 3.89 9.56 -1.35
C HIS A 338 4.75 10.77 -0.95
N PHE A 339 5.48 11.36 -1.90
CA PHE A 339 6.30 12.55 -1.66
C PHE A 339 5.48 13.75 -1.18
N TYR A 340 4.38 14.09 -1.86
CA TYR A 340 3.53 15.21 -1.44
C TYR A 340 2.87 14.96 -0.08
N LEU A 341 2.48 13.72 0.21
CA LEU A 341 1.99 13.35 1.54
C LEU A 341 3.08 13.48 2.60
N ALA A 342 4.32 13.10 2.29
CA ALA A 342 5.45 13.30 3.19
C ALA A 342 5.68 14.80 3.46
N GLU A 343 5.63 15.65 2.44
CA GLU A 343 5.75 17.10 2.61
C GLU A 343 4.62 17.65 3.50
N ILE A 344 3.36 17.31 3.20
CA ILE A 344 2.20 17.77 3.99
C ILE A 344 2.33 17.31 5.44
N LEU A 345 2.61 16.02 5.68
CA LEU A 345 2.72 15.46 7.03
C LEU A 345 3.82 16.14 7.85
N ASN A 346 4.99 16.38 7.27
CA ASN A 346 6.11 16.96 8.00
C ASN A 346 6.02 18.49 8.13
N VAL A 347 5.54 19.21 7.10
CA VAL A 347 5.43 20.69 7.16
C VAL A 347 4.30 21.14 8.08
N SER A 348 3.16 20.42 8.10
CA SER A 348 2.03 20.74 8.98
C SER A 348 2.21 20.27 10.43
N GLY A 349 3.23 19.46 10.72
CA GLY A 349 3.40 18.78 12.01
C GLY A 349 2.37 17.67 12.28
N MET A 350 1.61 17.25 11.27
CA MET A 350 0.65 16.16 11.38
C MET A 350 1.34 14.80 11.51
N SER A 351 2.58 14.66 11.03
CA SER A 351 3.37 13.45 11.22
C SER A 351 3.55 13.13 12.71
N GLU A 352 4.05 14.08 13.49
CA GLU A 352 4.26 13.94 14.93
C GLU A 352 2.94 13.71 15.67
N TYR A 353 1.93 14.50 15.33
CA TYR A 353 0.61 14.38 15.94
C TYR A 353 0.01 12.98 15.74
N ILE A 354 0.03 12.45 14.52
CA ILE A 354 -0.49 11.10 14.22
C ILE A 354 0.37 10.04 14.90
N GLU A 355 1.69 10.19 14.90
CA GLU A 355 2.62 9.25 15.52
C GLU A 355 2.36 9.13 17.02
N GLU A 356 2.16 10.25 17.72
CA GLU A 356 1.81 10.28 19.14
C GLU A 356 0.53 9.49 19.41
N LYS A 357 -0.53 9.69 18.61
CA LYS A 357 -1.78 8.95 18.77
C LYS A 357 -1.66 7.45 18.51
N ILE A 358 -0.89 7.07 17.50
CA ILE A 358 -0.60 5.65 17.25
C ILE A 358 0.15 5.06 18.44
N GLN A 359 1.18 5.75 18.94
CA GLN A 359 2.01 5.26 20.03
C GLN A 359 1.25 5.20 21.36
N ASP A 360 0.36 6.14 21.64
CA ASP A 360 -0.54 6.11 22.80
C ASP A 360 -1.41 4.85 22.79
N TRP A 361 -1.99 4.54 21.64
CA TRP A 361 -2.83 3.36 21.46
C TRP A 361 -2.03 2.05 21.60
N GLU A 362 -0.87 1.95 20.96
CA GLU A 362 -0.01 0.77 21.07
C GLU A 362 0.53 0.57 22.50
N SER A 363 0.88 1.66 23.18
CA SER A 363 1.32 1.60 24.58
C SER A 363 0.21 1.09 25.50
N LEU A 364 -1.05 1.47 25.24
CA LEU A 364 -2.20 0.95 25.97
C LEU A 364 -2.45 -0.54 25.70
N LYS A 365 -2.26 -1.02 24.46
CA LYS A 365 -2.38 -2.45 24.13
C LYS A 365 -1.29 -3.32 24.76
N LEU A 366 -0.10 -2.76 24.97
CA LEU A 366 1.07 -3.46 25.49
C LEU A 366 1.23 -3.32 27.00
N ALA A 367 0.42 -2.49 27.65
CA ALA A 367 0.48 -2.27 29.09
C ALA A 367 0.17 -3.55 29.90
N PRO A 368 0.76 -3.73 31.10
CA PRO A 368 0.40 -4.83 32.00
C PRO A 368 -1.11 -4.81 32.30
N GLY A 369 -1.82 -5.87 31.90
CA GLY A 369 -3.28 -5.96 32.05
C GLY A 369 -4.10 -5.42 30.88
N ALA A 370 -3.49 -4.97 29.78
CA ALA A 370 -4.17 -4.43 28.59
C ALA A 370 -5.21 -5.36 27.93
N GLY A 371 -5.12 -6.67 28.17
CA GLY A 371 -6.09 -7.66 27.68
C GLY A 371 -7.22 -7.97 28.66
N GLN A 372 -7.28 -7.34 29.83
CA GLN A 372 -8.24 -7.66 30.89
C GLN A 372 -8.71 -6.40 31.61
N LEU A 373 -10.02 -6.15 31.60
CA LEU A 373 -10.61 -5.17 32.53
C LEU A 373 -10.32 -5.66 33.95
N ARG A 374 -9.78 -4.77 34.78
CA ARG A 374 -9.51 -5.05 36.20
C ARG A 374 -10.81 -5.42 36.89
N ALA A 375 -10.80 -6.53 37.62
CA ALA A 375 -11.98 -7.06 38.30
C ALA A 375 -12.55 -6.10 39.37
N ASP A 376 -11.75 -5.15 39.84
CA ASP A 376 -12.14 -4.10 40.79
C ASP A 376 -12.86 -2.90 40.13
N GLY A 377 -13.06 -2.92 38.80
CA GLY A 377 -13.72 -1.85 38.06
C GLY A 377 -12.87 -0.59 37.87
N SER A 378 -11.62 -0.57 38.32
CA SER A 378 -10.73 0.60 38.24
C SER A 378 -10.14 0.87 36.84
N THR A 379 -10.58 0.10 35.82
CA THR A 379 -10.09 0.30 34.46
C THR A 379 -10.73 1.53 33.86
N ASP A 380 -9.89 2.47 33.43
CA ASP A 380 -10.32 3.66 32.70
C ASP A 380 -10.68 3.30 31.25
N VAL A 381 -11.87 2.71 31.07
CA VAL A 381 -12.41 2.33 29.76
C VAL A 381 -12.52 3.55 28.84
N SER A 382 -12.82 4.73 29.40
CA SER A 382 -12.88 5.98 28.65
C SER A 382 -11.56 6.30 27.96
N ARG A 383 -10.42 6.12 28.65
CA ARG A 383 -9.09 6.29 28.03
C ARG A 383 -8.82 5.30 26.90
N TYR A 384 -9.21 4.04 27.04
CA TYR A 384 -9.07 3.04 25.96
C TYR A 384 -9.92 3.39 24.75
N LEU A 385 -11.17 3.83 24.96
CA LEU A 385 -12.04 4.25 23.87
C LEU A 385 -11.53 5.53 23.21
N GLN A 386 -11.10 6.52 23.99
CA GLN A 386 -10.51 7.75 23.46
C GLN A 386 -9.24 7.50 22.65
N ALA A 387 -8.38 6.57 23.08
CA ALA A 387 -7.15 6.25 22.36
C ALA A 387 -7.39 5.29 21.17
N GLY A 388 -8.29 4.32 21.28
CA GLY A 388 -8.56 3.35 20.22
C GLY A 388 -9.48 3.89 19.11
N LEU A 389 -10.35 4.83 19.46
CA LEU A 389 -11.31 5.47 18.55
C LEU A 389 -11.01 6.96 18.39
N TRP A 390 -9.77 7.42 18.63
CA TRP A 390 -9.44 8.85 18.61
C TRP A 390 -9.83 9.55 17.30
N SER A 391 -9.84 8.83 16.19
CA SER A 391 -10.28 9.32 14.88
C SER A 391 -11.80 9.37 14.72
N LEU A 392 -12.57 8.63 15.52
CA LEU A 392 -14.03 8.50 15.47
C LEU A 392 -14.74 9.26 16.60
N VAL A 393 -14.09 9.48 17.73
CA VAL A 393 -14.66 10.10 18.95
C VAL A 393 -14.77 11.63 18.84
N SER A 394 -14.42 12.23 17.71
CA SER A 394 -14.47 13.68 17.52
C SER A 394 -15.87 14.23 17.17
N VAL A 395 -16.86 13.36 16.98
CA VAL A 395 -18.25 13.72 16.66
C VAL A 395 -19.11 13.44 17.89
N SER A 396 -19.08 14.34 18.88
CA SER A 396 -20.02 14.31 20.02
C SER A 396 -20.30 15.71 20.51
#